data_AF-A0A803MGS7-F1
#
_entry.id   AF-A0A803MGS7-F1
#
_cell.length_a   1.000
_cell.length_b   1.000
_cell.length_c   1.000
_cell.angle_alpha   90.00
_cell.angle_beta   90.00
_cell.angle_gamma   90.00
#
_symmetry.space_group_name_H-M   'P 1'
#
loop_
_entity.id
_entity.type
_entity.pdbx_description
1 polymer ?
#
loop_
_entity_poly.entity_id
_entity_poly.type
_entity_poly.pdbx_seq_one_letter_code
_entity_poly.pdbx_strand_id
1 'polypeptide(L)'
;MNCDWVSMSLCGTDPEAQMRRKRSGGFRGLEFSEGWVEFADKHVAKKVANMLNGEQMGGKKRSQFFYDIWNIKYLSKFKWDDLTEETTYNNAIREQKLRMEISAGNKERDFYLNKVDQSRALSEIEKRMVK
;
A
#
# COMPACT_ATOMS: atom_id res chain seq x y z
N MET A 1 9.26 -14.41 -19.45
CA MET A 1 9.77 -13.04 -19.64
C MET A 1 8.98 -12.21 -18.66
N ASN A 2 9.51 -12.02 -17.46
CA ASN A 2 8.82 -11.29 -16.41
C ASN A 2 9.59 -9.98 -16.28
N CYS A 3 9.08 -8.95 -16.94
CA CYS A 3 9.58 -7.59 -16.81
C CYS A 3 8.44 -6.80 -16.19
N ASP A 4 8.39 -6.82 -14.86
CA ASP A 4 7.43 -6.03 -14.10
C ASP A 4 8.14 -4.82 -13.51
N TRP A 5 7.43 -3.69 -13.54
CA TRP A 5 7.95 -2.37 -13.18
C TRP A 5 8.29 -2.32 -11.69
N VAL A 6 9.53 -1.94 -11.36
CA VAL A 6 10.00 -1.81 -9.97
C VAL A 6 9.40 -0.57 -9.32
N SER A 7 8.60 -0.78 -8.26
CA SER A 7 8.16 0.27 -7.35
C SER A 7 9.02 0.23 -6.09
N MET A 8 9.86 1.25 -5.89
CA MET A 8 10.68 1.38 -4.69
C MET A 8 9.79 1.80 -3.50
N SER A 9 9.20 0.83 -2.82
CA SER A 9 8.50 1.09 -1.56
C SER A 9 9.55 1.20 -0.45
N LEU A 10 9.83 2.44 -0.07
CA LEU A 10 10.65 2.71 1.08
C LEU A 10 9.74 2.67 2.32
N CYS A 11 9.95 1.69 3.19
CA CYS A 11 9.20 1.62 4.44
C CYS A 11 9.61 2.83 5.29
N GLY A 12 8.69 3.78 5.46
CA GLY A 12 8.91 4.92 6.35
C GLY A 12 9.16 4.39 7.75
N THR A 13 10.15 4.97 8.45
CA THR A 13 10.37 4.60 9.86
C THR A 13 9.09 4.78 10.68
N ASP A 14 8.85 3.86 11.62
CA ASP A 14 7.75 3.90 12.59
C ASP A 14 7.54 5.34 13.12
N PRO A 15 6.31 5.89 13.03
CA PRO A 15 5.98 7.22 13.52
C PRO A 15 6.49 7.51 14.94
N GLU A 16 6.50 6.50 15.82
CA GLU A 16 7.01 6.66 17.19
C GLU A 16 8.53 6.82 17.24
N ALA A 17 9.26 6.08 16.42
CA ALA A 17 10.71 6.21 16.29
C ALA A 17 11.09 7.57 15.69
N GLN A 18 10.30 8.05 14.72
CA GLN A 18 10.45 9.38 14.15
C GLN A 18 10.18 10.48 15.20
N MET A 19 9.18 10.31 16.06
CA MET A 19 8.83 11.28 17.10
C MET A 19 9.88 11.32 18.22
N ARG A 20 10.40 10.16 18.65
CA ARG A 20 11.50 10.06 19.63
C ARG A 20 12.77 10.79 19.16
N ARG A 21 13.12 10.67 17.87
CA ARG A 21 14.29 11.37 17.30
C ARG A 21 14.09 12.87 17.08
N LYS A 22 12.90 13.29 16.66
CA LYS A 22 12.56 14.71 16.59
C LYS A 22 12.73 15.40 17.95
N ARG A 23 12.42 14.69 19.04
CA ARG A 23 12.64 15.18 20.42
C ARG A 23 14.11 15.22 20.83
N SER A 24 14.95 14.31 20.33
CA SER A 24 16.39 14.26 20.63
C SER A 24 17.25 15.18 19.74
N GLY A 25 16.63 16.05 18.94
CA GLY A 25 17.36 16.99 18.06
C GLY A 25 17.98 16.36 16.80
N GLY A 26 17.58 15.13 16.46
CA GLY A 26 18.08 14.40 15.29
C GLY A 26 17.54 14.89 13.95
N PHE A 27 18.01 14.25 12.86
CA PHE A 27 17.58 14.54 11.48
C PHE A 27 16.05 14.49 11.32
N ARG A 28 15.47 15.52 10.66
CA ARG A 28 14.01 15.70 10.50
C ARG A 28 13.46 15.21 9.16
N GLY A 29 14.29 14.65 8.29
CA GLY A 29 13.87 14.11 7.00
C GLY A 29 13.07 12.81 7.13
N LEU A 30 12.50 12.36 6.01
CA LEU A 30 11.96 11.01 5.88
C LEU A 30 13.15 10.05 5.91
N GLU A 31 13.21 9.25 6.96
CA GLU A 31 14.17 8.18 7.06
C GLU A 31 13.45 6.88 6.74
N PHE A 32 14.01 6.18 5.77
CA PHE A 32 13.46 4.92 5.33
C PHE A 32 14.23 3.84 6.06
N SER A 33 13.51 2.99 6.80
CA SER A 33 14.15 1.90 7.54
C SER A 33 14.70 0.86 6.58
N GLU A 34 13.92 0.55 5.54
CA GLU A 34 14.22 -0.53 4.59
C GLU A 34 13.64 -0.19 3.22
N GLY A 35 14.33 -0.65 2.17
CA GLY A 35 13.92 -0.52 0.78
C GLY A 35 14.31 -1.76 0.00
N TRP A 36 13.47 -2.14 -0.96
CA TRP A 36 13.64 -3.35 -1.76
C TRP A 36 13.94 -2.99 -3.20
N VAL A 37 14.94 -3.66 -3.79
CA VAL A 37 15.34 -3.49 -5.19
C VAL A 37 15.31 -4.85 -5.87
N GLU A 38 14.52 -4.96 -6.93
CA GLU A 38 14.46 -6.15 -7.76
C GLU A 38 15.40 -6.03 -8.95
N PHE A 39 16.12 -7.11 -9.25
CA PHE A 39 17.00 -7.22 -10.40
C PHE A 39 16.48 -8.30 -11.34
N ALA A 40 16.50 -8.03 -12.64
CA ALA A 40 16.12 -9.02 -13.66
C ALA A 40 17.02 -10.27 -13.66
N ASP A 41 18.29 -10.10 -13.26
CA ASP A 41 19.30 -11.15 -13.32
C ASP A 41 19.95 -11.43 -11.95
N LYS A 42 19.93 -12.70 -11.52
CA LYS A 42 20.47 -13.10 -10.21
C LYS A 42 21.98 -12.84 -10.06
N HIS A 43 22.72 -12.90 -11.17
CA HIS A 43 24.17 -12.67 -11.16
C HIS A 43 24.48 -11.19 -10.94
N VAL A 44 23.69 -10.30 -11.56
CA VAL A 44 23.79 -8.86 -11.36
C VAL A 44 23.44 -8.51 -9.92
N ALA A 45 22.34 -9.06 -9.40
CA ALA A 45 21.93 -8.85 -8.01
C ALA A 45 23.02 -9.21 -7.00
N LYS A 46 23.62 -10.41 -7.14
CA LYS A 46 24.73 -10.85 -6.28
C LYS A 46 25.96 -9.97 -6.42
N LYS A 47 26.32 -9.58 -7.64
CA LYS A 47 27.48 -8.73 -7.90
C LYS A 47 27.30 -7.35 -7.27
N VAL A 48 26.12 -6.74 -7.44
CA VAL A 48 25.79 -5.43 -6.86
C VAL A 48 25.76 -5.50 -5.35
N ALA A 49 25.11 -6.52 -4.77
CA ALA A 49 25.11 -6.70 -3.32
C ALA A 49 26.53 -6.83 -2.77
N ASN A 50 27.38 -7.66 -3.38
CA ASN A 50 28.77 -7.81 -2.93
C ASN A 50 29.63 -6.55 -3.14
N MET A 51 29.36 -5.78 -4.19
CA MET A 51 30.15 -4.60 -4.56
C MET A 51 29.78 -3.38 -3.73
N LEU A 52 28.49 -3.20 -3.42
CA LEU A 52 28.02 -2.02 -2.70
C LEU A 52 27.94 -2.26 -1.20
N ASN A 53 27.70 -3.48 -0.73
CA ASN A 53 27.56 -3.72 0.70
C ASN A 53 28.84 -3.39 1.46
N GLY A 54 28.75 -2.45 2.40
CA GLY A 54 29.89 -1.95 3.17
C GLY A 54 30.63 -0.78 2.53
N GLU A 55 30.28 -0.39 1.30
CA GLU A 55 30.86 0.78 0.63
C GLU A 55 30.14 2.07 1.04
N GLN A 56 30.86 3.18 1.01
CA GLN A 56 30.27 4.51 1.22
C GLN A 56 29.36 4.87 0.05
N MET A 57 28.20 5.45 0.34
CA MET A 57 27.29 5.94 -0.71
C MET A 57 27.93 7.02 -1.60
N GLY A 58 28.87 7.78 -1.04
CA GLY A 58 29.64 8.78 -1.76
C GLY A 58 28.80 9.96 -2.24
N GLY A 59 29.19 10.55 -3.37
CA GLY A 59 28.54 11.74 -3.93
C GLY A 59 29.18 13.06 -3.51
N LYS A 60 28.41 14.15 -3.49
CA LYS A 60 28.92 15.47 -3.11
C LYS A 60 29.24 15.48 -1.61
N LYS A 61 30.40 16.01 -1.21
CA LYS A 61 30.80 16.14 0.22
C LYS A 61 29.79 16.88 1.12
N ARG A 62 28.93 17.71 0.53
CA ARG A 62 27.84 18.42 1.23
C ARG A 62 26.51 17.65 1.26
N SER A 63 26.44 16.49 0.61
CA SER A 63 25.29 15.61 0.64
C SER A 63 25.15 14.99 2.02
N GLN A 64 23.91 14.81 2.47
CA GLN A 64 23.59 14.19 3.76
C GLN A 64 24.05 12.74 3.81
N PHE A 65 24.03 12.05 2.66
CA PHE A 65 24.36 10.63 2.55
C PHE A 65 25.85 10.35 2.31
N PHE A 66 26.72 11.38 2.30
CA PHE A 66 28.11 11.21 1.87
C PHE A 66 28.90 10.22 2.75
N TYR A 67 28.64 10.24 4.06
CA TYR A 67 29.29 9.37 5.04
C TYR A 67 28.49 8.09 5.33
N ASP A 68 27.31 7.94 4.74
CA ASP A 68 26.47 6.77 4.96
C ASP A 68 27.02 5.56 4.21
N ILE A 69 26.83 4.39 4.80
CA ILE A 69 27.30 3.12 4.27
C ILE A 69 26.11 2.38 3.66
N TRP A 70 26.31 1.82 2.48
CA TRP A 70 25.37 0.89 1.87
C TRP A 70 25.27 -0.39 2.70
N ASN A 71 24.05 -0.71 3.15
CA ASN A 71 23.72 -2.00 3.76
C ASN A 71 22.77 -2.73 2.82
N ILE A 72 23.31 -3.64 1.99
CA ILE A 72 22.55 -4.33 0.95
C ILE A 72 22.81 -5.82 1.06
N LYS A 73 21.74 -6.62 1.12
CA LYS A 73 21.83 -8.08 1.15
C LYS A 73 21.04 -8.68 0.00
N TYR A 74 21.67 -9.59 -0.74
CA TYR A 74 20.96 -10.42 -1.71
C TYR A 74 20.20 -11.53 -1.00
N LEU A 75 18.89 -11.60 -1.22
CA LEU A 75 18.05 -12.71 -0.79
C LEU A 75 17.76 -13.63 -1.97
N SER A 76 18.18 -14.89 -1.86
CA SER A 76 17.87 -15.90 -2.88
C SER A 76 16.45 -16.42 -2.71
N LYS A 77 15.78 -16.73 -3.82
CA LYS A 77 14.41 -17.31 -3.85
C LYS A 77 13.34 -16.42 -3.23
N PHE A 78 13.61 -15.13 -3.10
CA PHE A 78 12.71 -14.15 -2.55
C PHE A 78 12.17 -13.29 -3.70
N LYS A 79 10.85 -13.18 -3.81
CA LYS A 79 10.16 -12.40 -4.83
C LYS A 79 9.42 -11.23 -4.20
N TRP A 80 9.15 -10.21 -5.00
CA TRP A 80 8.29 -9.10 -4.58
C TRP A 80 6.90 -9.57 -4.12
N ASP A 81 6.39 -10.63 -4.74
CA ASP A 81 5.13 -11.27 -4.34
C ASP A 81 5.15 -11.68 -2.86
N ASP A 82 6.27 -12.21 -2.35
CA ASP A 82 6.40 -12.66 -0.96
C ASP A 82 6.34 -11.49 0.04
N LEU A 83 6.78 -10.29 -0.37
CA LEU A 83 6.69 -9.07 0.46
C LEU A 83 5.28 -8.49 0.51
N THR A 84 4.59 -8.58 -0.63
CA THR A 84 3.29 -7.94 -0.80
C THR A 84 2.13 -8.88 -0.59
N GLU A 85 2.37 -10.19 -0.46
CA GLU A 85 1.35 -11.21 -0.22
C GLU A 85 0.48 -10.85 1.00
N GLU A 86 1.10 -10.54 2.14
CA GLU A 86 0.34 -10.17 3.35
C GLU A 86 -0.48 -8.89 3.14
N THR A 87 0.12 -7.87 2.51
CA THR A 87 -0.56 -6.59 2.26
C THR A 87 -1.70 -6.73 1.26
N THR A 88 -1.49 -7.47 0.18
CA THR A 88 -2.48 -7.74 -0.87
C THR A 88 -3.62 -8.60 -0.33
N TYR A 89 -3.31 -9.63 0.46
CA TYR A 89 -4.31 -10.44 1.15
C TYR A 89 -5.17 -9.60 2.10
N ASN A 90 -4.55 -8.79 2.95
CA ASN A 90 -5.26 -7.90 3.87
C ASN A 90 -6.13 -6.87 3.15
N ASN A 91 -5.63 -6.30 2.05
CA ASN A 91 -6.39 -5.38 1.21
C ASN A 91 -7.56 -6.07 0.51
N ALA A 92 -7.37 -7.29 -0.01
CA ALA A 92 -8.42 -8.07 -0.66
C ALA A 92 -9.55 -8.41 0.32
N ILE A 93 -9.21 -8.82 1.55
CA ILE A 93 -10.20 -9.04 2.63
C ILE A 93 -10.97 -7.76 2.91
N ARG A 94 -10.27 -6.64 3.04
CA ARG A 94 -10.89 -5.34 3.33
C ARG A 94 -11.85 -4.92 2.21
N GLU A 95 -11.43 -5.09 0.96
CA GLU A 95 -12.26 -4.78 -0.20
C GLU A 95 -13.49 -5.70 -0.28
N GLN A 96 -13.32 -6.99 -0.01
CA GLN A 96 -14.44 -7.93 0.04
C GLN A 96 -15.46 -7.54 1.10
N LYS A 97 -15.02 -7.18 2.31
CA LYS A 97 -15.89 -6.69 3.39
C LYS A 97 -16.65 -5.43 2.97
N LEU A 98 -15.95 -4.46 2.40
CA LEU A 98 -16.56 -3.21 1.93
C LEU A 98 -17.61 -3.46 0.84
N ARG A 99 -17.32 -4.34 -0.12
CA ARG A 99 -18.26 -4.73 -1.18
C ARG A 99 -19.53 -5.38 -0.61
N MET A 100 -19.39 -6.25 0.38
CA MET A 100 -20.54 -6.87 1.05
C MET A 100 -21.40 -5.83 1.77
N GLU A 101 -20.78 -4.88 2.47
CA GLU A 101 -21.50 -3.82 3.19
C GLU A 101 -22.25 -2.87 2.22
N ILE A 102 -21.59 -2.46 1.13
CA ILE A 102 -22.23 -1.67 0.07
C ILE A 102 -23.39 -2.44 -0.57
N SER A 103 -23.22 -3.74 -0.82
CA SER A 103 -24.28 -4.57 -1.40
C SER A 103 -25.48 -4.71 -0.47
N ALA A 104 -25.26 -4.83 0.85
CA ALA A 104 -26.32 -4.86 1.83
C ALA A 104 -27.09 -3.54 1.86
N GLY A 105 -26.37 -2.41 1.94
CA GLY A 105 -26.98 -1.08 1.91
C GLY A 105 -27.75 -0.78 0.62
N ASN A 106 -27.24 -1.22 -0.53
CA ASN A 106 -27.94 -1.09 -1.81
C ASN A 106 -29.23 -1.90 -1.84
N LYS A 107 -29.22 -3.12 -1.30
CA LYS A 107 -30.40 -3.97 -1.22
C LYS A 107 -31.48 -3.36 -0.32
N GLU A 108 -31.09 -2.79 0.81
CA GLU A 108 -32.01 -2.09 1.71
C GLU A 108 -32.61 -0.83 1.06
N ARG A 109 -31.77 -0.03 0.39
CA ARG A 109 -32.20 1.15 -0.38
C ARG A 109 -33.21 0.77 -1.47
N ASP A 110 -32.91 -0.24 -2.28
CA ASP A 110 -33.80 -0.69 -3.36
C ASP A 110 -35.10 -1.26 -2.81
N PHE A 111 -35.05 -1.98 -1.68
CA PHE A 111 -36.26 -2.44 -1.00
C PHE A 111 -37.15 -1.28 -0.56
N TYR A 112 -36.57 -0.23 0.02
CA TYR A 112 -37.33 0.97 0.43
C TYR A 112 -37.95 1.69 -0.75
N LEU A 113 -37.18 1.92 -1.84
CA LEU A 113 -37.70 2.57 -3.05
C LEU A 113 -38.89 1.80 -3.64
N ASN A 114 -38.79 0.48 -3.75
CA ASN A 114 -39.88 -0.37 -4.22
C ASN A 114 -41.14 -0.25 -3.35
N LYS A 115 -40.99 -0.18 -2.02
CA LYS A 115 -42.11 0.00 -1.09
C LYS A 115 -42.78 1.36 -1.22
N VAL A 116 -41.99 2.43 -1.39
CA VAL A 116 -42.50 3.79 -1.61
C VAL A 116 -43.28 3.86 -2.93
N ASP A 117 -42.75 3.29 -4.00
CA ASP A 117 -43.42 3.30 -5.31
C ASP A 117 -44.73 2.49 -5.30
N GLN A 118 -44.74 1.33 -4.62
CA GLN A 118 -45.97 0.55 -4.39
C GLN A 118 -47.01 1.36 -3.61
N SER A 119 -46.61 2.06 -2.55
CA SER A 119 -47.53 2.90 -1.76
C SER A 119 -48.10 4.06 -2.57
N ARG A 120 -47.28 4.71 -3.40
CA ARG A 120 -47.74 5.79 -4.30
C ARG A 120 -48.76 5.27 -5.30
N ALA A 121 -48.48 4.15 -5.96
CA ALA A 121 -49.38 3.53 -6.93
C ALA A 121 -50.74 3.18 -6.30
N LEU A 122 -50.74 2.58 -5.09
CA LEU A 122 -51.97 2.27 -4.36
C LEU A 122 -52.78 3.54 -4.03
N SER A 123 -52.12 4.60 -3.56
CA SER A 123 -52.80 5.87 -3.23
C SER A 123 -53.42 6.56 -4.45
N GLU A 124 -52.82 6.41 -5.63
CA GLU A 124 -53.37 6.94 -6.88
C GLU A 124 -54.59 6.16 -7.34
N ILE A 125 -54.57 4.82 -7.17
CA ILE A 125 -55.73 3.96 -7.46
C ILE A 125 -56.89 4.32 -6.53
N GLU A 126 -56.64 4.46 -5.23
CA GLU A 126 -57.65 4.81 -4.25
C GLU A 126 -58.31 6.16 -4.58
N LYS A 127 -57.52 7.19 -4.92
CA LYS A 127 -58.03 8.50 -5.35
C LYS A 127 -58.90 8.43 -6.62
N ARG A 128 -58.60 7.50 -7.54
CA ARG A 128 -59.42 7.30 -8.75
C ARG A 128 -60.73 6.58 -8.45
N MET A 129 -60.76 5.69 -7.46
CA MET A 129 -61.97 4.94 -7.08
C MET A 129 -62.95 5.75 -6.24
N VAL A 130 -62.48 6.77 -5.51
CA VAL A 130 -63.30 7.64 -4.66
C VAL A 130 -64.00 8.75 -5.45
N LYS A 131 -63.64 8.96 -6.72
CA LYS A 131 -64.20 9.99 -7.60
C LYS A 131 -65.23 9.40 -8.55
#